data_AF-A0A1V2NX91-F1
#
_entry.id   AF-A0A1V2NX91-F1
#
_cell.length_a   1.000
_cell.length_b   1.000
_cell.length_c   1.000
_cell.angle_alpha   90.00
_cell.angle_beta   90.00
_cell.angle_gamma   90.00
#
_symmetry.space_group_name_H-M   'P 1'
#
loop_
_entity.id
_entity.type
_entity.pdbx_description
1 polymer ?
#
loop_
_entity_poly.entity_id
_entity_poly.type
_entity_poly.pdbx_seq_one_letter_code
_entity_poly.pdbx_strand_id
1 'polypeptide(L)'
;MQIIPSTLRSIPGAGLRWLLGLPRLPDLPPLDHATHRAYEEFTKNYVDPAGSQAQLHPPGPTATYLQWLADHRRVLFHGTKRDNLSELRPDRESEDSTTFGNQRAVFASDDPVWAMWFALLARGPGFRSTRNGTWSVRGETQHRQYFFSVDTDQPDAELLTDGWLYIVPRDGFAAEPATAGLLQSAQWVNPNPVRTLARIAVTPADFPFTGMIGRHTGSESMLRTLRNARKTSRR
;
A
#
# COMPACT_ATOMS: atom_id res chain seq x y z
N MET A 1 -6.24 35.46 -5.23
CA MET A 1 -5.37 35.22 -6.40
C MET A 1 -3.93 35.41 -5.94
N GLN A 2 -3.25 34.35 -5.51
CA GLN A 2 -1.85 34.42 -5.08
C GLN A 2 -1.17 33.04 -5.16
N ILE A 3 -0.26 32.94 -6.13
CA ILE A 3 1.08 32.33 -6.11
C ILE A 3 1.20 30.85 -5.71
N ILE A 4 1.23 29.99 -6.74
CA ILE A 4 1.71 28.61 -6.69
C ILE A 4 3.25 28.62 -6.68
N PRO A 5 3.95 27.97 -5.72
CA PRO A 5 5.40 27.79 -5.80
C PRO A 5 5.79 26.92 -7.00
N SER A 6 6.67 27.45 -7.84
CA SER A 6 7.01 26.99 -9.19
C SER A 6 8.09 25.90 -9.25
N THR A 7 8.19 25.01 -8.27
CA THR A 7 9.23 23.96 -8.26
C THR A 7 8.64 22.58 -8.47
N LEU A 8 8.06 22.32 -9.64
CA LEU A 8 7.81 20.96 -10.18
C LEU A 8 7.46 20.95 -11.68
N ARG A 9 7.82 22.00 -12.44
CA ARG A 9 7.67 22.05 -13.91
C ARG A 9 8.97 21.69 -14.63
N SER A 10 9.47 20.48 -14.38
CA SER A 10 10.31 19.73 -15.34
C SER A 10 10.83 18.50 -14.62
N ILE A 11 10.20 17.36 -14.85
CA ILE A 11 10.91 16.10 -14.75
C ILE A 11 11.24 15.75 -16.21
N PRO A 12 12.45 16.03 -16.72
CA PRO A 12 12.87 15.53 -18.02
C PRO A 12 12.79 13.99 -18.00
N GLY A 13 12.69 13.33 -19.16
CA GLY A 13 12.55 11.87 -19.28
C GLY A 13 13.56 10.99 -18.50
N ALA A 14 14.55 11.58 -17.85
CA ALA A 14 15.39 10.97 -16.82
C ALA A 14 14.63 10.52 -15.54
N GLY A 15 13.50 11.13 -15.19
CA GLY A 15 12.74 10.76 -13.98
C GLY A 15 12.07 9.38 -14.07
N LEU A 16 11.64 8.98 -15.26
CA LEU A 16 11.05 7.66 -15.50
C LEU A 16 12.09 6.54 -15.40
N ARG A 17 13.34 6.80 -15.80
CA ARG A 17 14.47 5.86 -15.68
C ARG A 17 14.81 5.50 -14.24
N TRP A 18 14.38 6.32 -13.27
CA TRP A 18 14.65 6.08 -11.87
C TRP A 18 13.59 5.18 -11.21
N LEU A 19 12.45 4.90 -11.85
CA LEU A 19 11.62 3.79 -11.39
C LEU A 19 12.21 2.45 -11.84
N LEU A 20 12.87 2.40 -13.01
CA LEU A 20 13.51 1.18 -13.52
C LEU A 20 14.49 0.56 -12.50
N GLY A 21 14.25 -0.70 -12.16
CA GLY A 21 15.08 -1.49 -11.25
C GLY A 21 14.69 -1.44 -9.77
N LEU A 22 13.61 -0.77 -9.39
CA LEU A 22 12.95 -1.01 -8.10
C LEU A 22 12.23 -2.38 -8.08
N PRO A 23 12.10 -3.02 -6.91
CA PRO A 23 11.34 -4.25 -6.72
C PRO A 23 9.97 -4.22 -7.40
N ARG A 24 9.57 -5.36 -7.95
CA ARG A 24 8.24 -5.63 -8.50
C ARG A 24 7.74 -6.92 -7.90
N LEU A 25 6.41 -7.08 -7.87
CA LEU A 25 5.87 -8.40 -7.66
C LEU A 25 6.29 -9.31 -8.83
N PRO A 26 6.58 -10.59 -8.57
CA PRO A 26 6.71 -11.54 -9.66
C PRO A 26 5.39 -11.59 -10.43
N ASP A 27 5.48 -11.78 -11.75
CA ASP A 27 4.29 -12.07 -12.54
C ASP A 27 3.69 -13.37 -12.00
N LEU A 28 2.47 -13.28 -11.49
CA LEU A 28 1.75 -14.47 -11.03
C LEU A 28 1.29 -15.26 -12.26
N PRO A 29 1.44 -16.61 -12.25
CA PRO A 29 0.83 -17.42 -13.30
C PRO A 29 -0.68 -17.20 -13.30
N PRO A 30 -1.35 -17.33 -14.45
CA PRO A 30 -2.81 -17.29 -14.50
C PRO A 30 -3.41 -18.27 -13.50
N LEU A 31 -4.41 -17.81 -12.74
CA LEU A 31 -5.13 -18.68 -11.80
C LEU A 31 -5.86 -19.77 -12.57
N ASP A 32 -5.81 -21.01 -12.06
CA ASP A 32 -6.65 -22.07 -12.58
C ASP A 32 -8.14 -21.79 -12.29
N HIS A 33 -9.02 -22.43 -13.06
CA HIS A 33 -10.46 -22.24 -12.94
C HIS A 33 -11.03 -22.58 -11.55
N ALA A 34 -10.44 -23.56 -10.87
CA ALA A 34 -10.91 -23.99 -9.56
C ALA A 34 -10.61 -22.94 -8.49
N THR A 35 -9.40 -22.39 -8.51
CA THR A 35 -8.93 -21.31 -7.65
C THR A 35 -9.74 -20.04 -7.89
N HIS A 36 -9.95 -19.66 -9.15
CA HIS A 36 -10.79 -18.52 -9.50
C HIS A 36 -12.22 -18.69 -8.94
N ARG A 37 -12.82 -19.87 -9.09
CA ARG A 37 -14.16 -20.16 -8.56
C ARG A 37 -14.22 -20.10 -7.03
N ALA A 38 -13.20 -20.63 -6.35
CA ALA A 38 -13.12 -20.59 -4.90
C ALA A 38 -13.02 -19.13 -4.40
N TYR A 39 -12.27 -18.27 -5.11
CA TYR A 39 -12.13 -16.86 -4.77
C TYR A 39 -13.43 -16.09 -4.96
N GLU A 40 -14.13 -16.34 -6.06
CA GLU A 40 -15.46 -15.79 -6.34
C GLU A 40 -16.47 -16.18 -5.25
N GLU A 41 -16.56 -17.47 -4.92
CA GLU A 41 -17.51 -17.98 -3.92
C GLU A 41 -17.21 -17.41 -2.53
N PHE A 42 -15.93 -17.40 -2.13
CA PHE A 42 -15.51 -16.81 -0.86
C PHE A 42 -15.89 -15.32 -0.78
N THR A 43 -15.58 -14.56 -1.83
CA THR A 43 -15.84 -13.12 -1.87
C THR A 43 -17.33 -12.81 -1.79
N LYS A 44 -18.16 -13.55 -2.54
CA LYS A 44 -19.61 -13.41 -2.50
C LYS A 44 -20.21 -13.67 -1.12
N ASN A 45 -19.65 -14.63 -0.39
CA ASN A 45 -20.18 -15.05 0.91
C ASN A 45 -19.68 -14.17 2.07
N TYR A 46 -18.49 -13.58 1.97
CA TYR A 46 -17.82 -12.98 3.12
C TYR A 46 -17.38 -11.51 2.94
N VAL A 47 -17.25 -11.02 1.71
CA VAL A 47 -16.77 -9.66 1.43
C VAL A 47 -17.87 -8.80 0.80
N ASP A 48 -18.60 -9.33 -0.18
CA ASP A 48 -19.70 -8.61 -0.83
C ASP A 48 -20.83 -8.23 0.16
N PRO A 49 -21.16 -9.05 1.19
CA PRO A 49 -22.06 -8.63 2.27
C PRO A 49 -21.37 -7.59 3.17
N ALA A 50 -21.88 -6.36 3.17
CA ALA A 50 -21.28 -5.29 3.96
C ALA A 50 -21.32 -5.56 5.48
N GLY A 51 -20.25 -5.16 6.17
CA GLY A 51 -20.23 -5.08 7.64
C GLY A 51 -19.83 -6.35 8.37
N SER A 52 -19.22 -7.34 7.69
CA SER A 52 -18.68 -8.51 8.39
C SER A 52 -17.50 -8.11 9.28
N GLN A 53 -17.63 -8.35 10.58
CA GLN A 53 -16.53 -8.18 11.56
C GLN A 53 -15.73 -9.46 11.78
N ALA A 54 -16.10 -10.55 11.09
CA ALA A 54 -15.40 -11.82 11.19
C ALA A 54 -13.98 -11.66 10.64
N GLN A 55 -13.01 -12.23 11.33
CA GLN A 55 -11.68 -12.43 10.78
C GLN A 55 -11.78 -13.45 9.64
N LEU A 56 -11.44 -13.00 8.43
CA LEU A 56 -11.48 -13.84 7.25
C LEU A 56 -10.12 -14.48 6.99
N HIS A 57 -10.17 -15.73 6.54
CA HIS A 57 -9.02 -16.47 6.01
C HIS A 57 -9.36 -16.86 4.58
N PRO A 58 -8.78 -16.20 3.57
CA PRO A 58 -9.07 -16.51 2.18
C PRO A 58 -8.55 -17.91 1.81
N PRO A 59 -9.17 -18.57 0.82
CA PRO A 59 -8.62 -19.81 0.28
C PRO A 59 -7.24 -19.56 -0.35
N GLY A 60 -6.29 -20.47 -0.12
CA GLY A 60 -4.94 -20.37 -0.68
C GLY A 60 -4.10 -19.22 -0.11
N PRO A 61 -3.03 -18.79 -0.81
CA PRO A 61 -2.16 -17.73 -0.33
C PRO A 61 -2.85 -16.36 -0.25
N THR A 62 -2.77 -15.70 0.90
CA THR A 62 -3.40 -14.39 1.18
C THR A 62 -3.06 -13.34 0.12
N ALA A 63 -1.77 -13.21 -0.23
CA ALA A 63 -1.32 -12.22 -1.22
C ALA A 63 -1.91 -12.47 -2.62
N THR A 64 -2.14 -13.72 -3.01
CA THR A 64 -2.75 -14.10 -4.29
C THR A 64 -4.24 -13.75 -4.31
N TYR A 65 -4.96 -14.09 -3.25
CA TYR A 65 -6.38 -13.73 -3.12
C TYR A 65 -6.59 -12.21 -3.13
N LEU A 66 -5.78 -11.46 -2.40
CA LEU A 66 -5.93 -10.00 -2.31
C LEU A 66 -5.65 -9.30 -3.65
N GLN A 67 -4.65 -9.76 -4.41
CA GLN A 67 -4.40 -9.26 -5.77
C GLN A 67 -5.58 -9.57 -6.69
N TRP A 68 -6.08 -10.80 -6.66
CA TRP A 68 -7.28 -11.15 -7.40
C TRP A 68 -8.48 -10.26 -7.01
N LEU A 69 -8.68 -10.03 -5.71
CA LEU A 69 -9.79 -9.21 -5.22
C LEU A 69 -9.69 -7.76 -5.71
N ALA A 70 -8.48 -7.18 -5.72
CA ALA A 70 -8.21 -5.84 -6.23
C ALA A 70 -8.59 -5.70 -7.72
N ASP A 71 -8.36 -6.75 -8.51
CA ASP A 71 -8.64 -6.76 -9.94
C ASP A 71 -10.12 -7.05 -10.27
N HIS A 72 -10.82 -7.80 -9.41
CA HIS A 72 -12.17 -8.32 -9.71
C HIS A 72 -13.29 -7.63 -8.96
N ARG A 73 -12.99 -6.79 -7.96
CA ARG A 73 -14.00 -6.04 -7.19
C ARG A 73 -13.63 -4.57 -7.07
N ARG A 74 -14.66 -3.74 -6.96
CA ARG A 74 -14.51 -2.28 -6.73
C ARG A 74 -14.26 -1.98 -5.25
N VAL A 75 -13.16 -2.51 -4.74
CA VAL A 75 -12.75 -2.35 -3.34
C VAL A 75 -11.37 -1.70 -3.24
N LEU A 76 -11.05 -1.22 -2.04
CA LEU A 76 -9.73 -0.74 -1.67
C LEU A 76 -9.31 -1.38 -0.33
N PHE A 77 -8.03 -1.24 0.01
CA PHE A 77 -7.41 -1.85 1.18
C PHE A 77 -6.88 -0.79 2.14
N HIS A 78 -7.21 -0.91 3.41
CA HIS A 78 -6.67 -0.08 4.49
C HIS A 78 -5.87 -0.97 5.45
N GLY A 79 -4.56 -0.70 5.58
CA GLY A 79 -3.70 -1.42 6.52
C GLY A 79 -3.57 -0.70 7.85
N THR A 80 -3.76 -1.42 8.95
CA THR A 80 -3.60 -0.87 10.30
C THR A 80 -3.22 -1.95 11.32
N LYS A 81 -2.69 -1.52 12.47
CA LYS A 81 -2.49 -2.36 13.66
C LYS A 81 -3.76 -2.53 14.50
N ARG A 82 -4.78 -1.70 14.26
CA ARG A 82 -6.00 -1.66 15.07
C ARG A 82 -6.99 -2.73 14.63
N ASP A 83 -7.40 -3.55 15.58
CA ASP A 83 -8.42 -4.58 15.34
C ASP A 83 -9.85 -4.07 15.58
N ASN A 84 -10.84 -4.82 15.07
CA ASN A 84 -12.28 -4.65 15.26
C ASN A 84 -12.82 -3.26 14.87
N LEU A 85 -12.31 -2.71 13.76
CA LEU A 85 -12.83 -1.48 13.17
C LEU A 85 -14.00 -1.79 12.23
N SER A 86 -15.22 -1.50 12.69
CA SER A 86 -16.41 -1.52 11.83
C SER A 86 -16.50 -0.29 10.92
N GLU A 87 -15.82 0.78 11.29
CA GLU A 87 -15.77 2.04 10.57
C GLU A 87 -14.38 2.67 10.68
N LEU A 88 -13.86 3.13 9.56
CA LEU A 88 -12.66 3.96 9.48
C LEU A 88 -13.09 5.43 9.52
N ARG A 89 -12.48 6.21 10.40
CA ARG A 89 -12.75 7.65 10.52
C ARG A 89 -11.65 8.45 9.84
N PRO A 90 -11.95 9.65 9.30
CA PRO A 90 -10.95 10.54 8.71
C PRO A 90 -10.12 11.21 9.81
N ASP A 91 -9.32 10.39 10.48
CA ASP A 91 -8.36 10.77 11.50
C ASP A 91 -6.96 10.64 10.90
N ARG A 92 -6.09 11.62 11.17
CA ARG A 92 -4.71 11.62 10.67
C ARG A 92 -3.78 11.06 11.73
N GLU A 93 -3.28 9.86 11.50
CA GLU A 93 -2.38 9.15 12.43
C GLU A 93 -0.89 9.23 12.05
N SER A 94 -0.54 9.85 10.92
CA SER A 94 0.85 10.03 10.47
C SER A 94 1.00 11.30 9.64
N GLU A 95 2.21 11.84 9.53
CA GLU A 95 2.54 12.94 8.62
C GLU A 95 2.97 12.42 7.24
N ASP A 96 2.78 13.24 6.20
CA ASP A 96 3.22 12.95 4.84
C ASP A 96 3.81 14.23 4.22
N SER A 97 4.79 14.08 3.32
CA SER A 97 5.46 15.21 2.68
C SER A 97 4.65 15.84 1.54
N THR A 98 3.64 15.14 1.01
CA THR A 98 2.78 15.59 -0.08
C THR A 98 1.49 16.21 0.45
N THR A 99 0.94 17.21 -0.23
CA THR A 99 -0.35 17.81 0.18
C THR A 99 -1.49 16.79 0.16
N PHE A 100 -1.50 15.89 -0.84
CA PHE A 100 -2.53 14.85 -0.98
C PHE A 100 -2.42 13.80 0.12
N GLY A 101 -1.19 13.36 0.44
CA GLY A 101 -0.91 12.47 1.55
C GLY A 101 -1.10 13.12 2.92
N ASN A 102 -1.05 14.47 3.02
CA ASN A 102 -1.09 15.21 4.28
C ASN A 102 -2.46 15.69 4.77
N GLN A 103 -3.53 15.32 4.06
CA GLN A 103 -4.88 15.74 4.42
C GLN A 103 -5.54 14.87 5.50
N ARG A 104 -6.64 15.36 6.06
CA ARG A 104 -7.49 14.63 6.99
C ARG A 104 -8.53 13.82 6.20
N ALA A 105 -8.31 12.51 6.10
CA ALA A 105 -9.13 11.59 5.31
C ALA A 105 -8.93 10.14 5.79
N VAL A 106 -9.84 9.25 5.42
CA VAL A 106 -9.58 7.81 5.40
C VAL A 106 -8.67 7.52 4.21
N PHE A 107 -7.52 6.91 4.47
CA PHE A 107 -6.57 6.49 3.44
C PHE A 107 -6.79 5.02 3.10
N ALA A 108 -6.78 4.68 1.82
CA ALA A 108 -6.82 3.31 1.34
C ALA A 108 -5.97 3.16 0.07
N SER A 109 -5.80 1.93 -0.38
CA SER A 109 -4.98 1.57 -1.53
C SER A 109 -5.73 0.67 -2.48
N ASP A 110 -5.54 0.84 -3.80
CA ASP A 110 -5.94 -0.18 -4.79
C ASP A 110 -4.90 -1.29 -4.96
N ASP A 111 -3.79 -1.19 -4.22
CA ASP A 111 -2.71 -2.15 -4.14
C ASP A 111 -2.67 -2.76 -2.73
N PRO A 112 -3.03 -4.04 -2.56
CA PRO A 112 -3.08 -4.68 -1.24
C PRO A 112 -1.70 -4.83 -0.61
N VAL A 113 -0.64 -4.98 -1.41
CA VAL A 113 0.73 -5.14 -0.88
C VAL A 113 1.22 -3.84 -0.27
N TRP A 114 0.92 -2.70 -0.90
CA TRP A 114 1.22 -1.41 -0.31
C TRP A 114 0.40 -1.14 0.95
N ALA A 115 -0.87 -1.57 1.00
CA ALA A 115 -1.66 -1.51 2.23
C ALA A 115 -1.06 -2.40 3.35
N MET A 116 -0.56 -3.59 3.03
CA MET A 116 0.08 -4.49 4.01
C MET A 116 1.24 -3.82 4.73
N TRP A 117 1.99 -2.95 4.06
CA TRP A 117 3.07 -2.19 4.71
C TRP A 117 2.57 -1.46 5.95
N PHE A 118 1.42 -0.79 5.87
CA PHE A 118 0.84 -0.05 7.00
C PHE A 118 0.22 -0.97 8.05
N ALA A 119 -0.28 -2.14 7.64
CA ALA A 119 -0.75 -3.16 8.57
C ALA A 119 0.39 -3.79 9.38
N LEU A 120 1.54 -4.02 8.72
CA LEU A 120 2.63 -4.82 9.28
C LEU A 120 3.72 -3.98 9.96
N LEU A 121 3.95 -2.74 9.53
CA LEU A 121 5.02 -1.90 10.06
C LEU A 121 4.93 -1.76 11.60
N ALA A 122 5.98 -2.21 12.29
CA ALA A 122 6.13 -2.04 13.72
C ALA A 122 6.57 -0.60 14.04
N ARG A 123 5.75 0.14 14.78
CA ARG A 123 6.03 1.52 15.24
C ARG A 123 6.34 1.54 16.74
N GLY A 124 7.23 0.64 17.17
CA GLY A 124 7.63 0.49 18.57
C GLY A 124 8.68 1.50 19.04
N PRO A 125 9.24 1.32 20.25
CA PRO A 125 10.33 2.14 20.75
C PRO A 125 11.48 2.25 19.75
N GLY A 126 11.99 3.47 19.55
CA GLY A 126 13.08 3.73 18.62
C GLY A 126 12.68 3.93 17.16
N PHE A 127 11.43 3.64 16.77
CA PHE A 127 10.91 3.99 15.45
C PHE A 127 10.85 5.51 15.28
N ARG A 128 11.41 6.01 14.18
CA ARG A 128 11.46 7.46 13.87
C ARG A 128 10.60 7.80 12.68
N SER A 129 10.79 7.11 11.56
CA SER A 129 10.04 7.36 10.33
C SER A 129 10.01 6.17 9.39
N THR A 130 9.07 6.21 8.44
CA THR A 130 9.07 5.35 7.27
C THR A 130 9.10 6.20 6.00
N ARG A 131 9.77 5.68 4.97
CA ARG A 131 9.64 6.13 3.58
C ARG A 131 9.20 4.94 2.77
N ASN A 132 8.15 5.10 2.00
CA ASN A 132 7.60 4.03 1.19
C ASN A 132 6.90 4.61 -0.04
N GLY A 133 6.58 3.74 -0.98
CA GLY A 133 5.74 4.10 -2.11
C GLY A 133 5.65 2.98 -3.12
N THR A 134 4.58 3.05 -3.89
CA THR A 134 4.31 2.19 -5.03
C THR A 134 3.95 3.07 -6.22
N TRP A 135 4.49 2.77 -7.39
CA TRP A 135 4.16 3.50 -8.62
C TRP A 135 4.08 2.59 -9.83
N SER A 136 3.19 2.93 -10.75
CA SER A 136 3.13 2.35 -12.10
C SER A 136 2.99 3.45 -13.15
N VAL A 137 3.26 3.10 -14.40
CA VAL A 137 2.76 3.87 -15.54
C VAL A 137 1.23 3.78 -15.52
N ARG A 138 0.56 4.90 -15.81
CA ARG A 138 -0.90 4.95 -15.84
C ARG A 138 -1.45 3.93 -16.82
N GLY A 139 -2.33 3.05 -16.32
CA GLY A 139 -2.89 1.93 -17.08
C GLY A 139 -2.11 0.62 -16.97
N GLU A 140 -0.93 0.64 -16.36
CA GLU A 140 -0.06 -0.54 -16.16
C GLU A 140 0.06 -0.90 -14.67
N THR A 141 -1.06 -0.97 -13.95
CA THR A 141 -1.09 -1.26 -12.50
C THR A 141 -0.46 -2.59 -12.12
N GLN A 142 -0.39 -3.54 -13.06
CA GLN A 142 0.26 -4.84 -12.87
C GLN A 142 1.80 -4.75 -12.82
N HIS A 143 2.38 -3.66 -13.31
CA HIS A 143 3.83 -3.44 -13.34
C HIS A 143 4.31 -2.46 -12.25
N ARG A 144 3.58 -2.42 -11.13
CA ARG A 144 3.91 -1.57 -9.99
C ARG A 144 5.30 -1.88 -9.44
N GLN A 145 5.98 -0.81 -9.05
CA GLN A 145 7.29 -0.84 -8.45
C GLN A 145 7.23 -0.30 -7.04
N TYR A 146 7.94 -0.95 -6.13
CA TYR A 146 7.83 -0.71 -4.70
C TYR A 146 9.15 -0.26 -4.11
N PHE A 147 9.08 0.52 -3.03
CA PHE A 147 10.18 0.64 -2.10
C PHE A 147 9.66 0.83 -0.68
N PHE A 148 10.40 0.29 0.27
CA PHE A 148 10.09 0.39 1.70
C PHE A 148 11.36 0.68 2.46
N SER A 149 11.29 1.62 3.38
CA SER A 149 12.41 1.96 4.24
C SER A 149 11.95 2.48 5.59
N VAL A 150 12.74 2.18 6.60
CA VAL A 150 12.54 2.60 7.99
C VAL A 150 13.75 3.37 8.51
N ASP A 151 13.49 4.35 9.36
CA ASP A 151 14.47 4.94 10.26
C ASP A 151 14.13 4.50 11.67
N THR A 152 15.07 3.81 12.30
CA THR A 152 14.99 3.37 13.69
C THR A 152 16.39 3.41 14.29
N ASP A 153 16.49 3.82 15.55
CA ASP A 153 17.76 3.77 16.30
C ASP A 153 18.06 2.37 16.86
N GLN A 154 17.18 1.40 16.62
CA GLN A 154 17.36 0.01 16.99
C GLN A 154 17.67 -0.84 15.73
N PRO A 155 18.94 -1.23 15.52
CA PRO A 155 19.33 -1.99 14.34
C PRO A 155 18.69 -3.38 14.30
N ASP A 156 18.44 -3.98 15.45
CA ASP A 156 17.87 -5.34 15.56
C ASP A 156 16.35 -5.33 15.81
N ALA A 157 15.71 -4.15 15.74
CA ALA A 157 14.26 -4.07 15.91
C ALA A 157 13.53 -4.90 14.85
N GLU A 158 12.53 -5.64 15.31
CA GLU A 158 11.56 -6.27 14.44
C GLU A 158 10.81 -5.18 13.66
N LEU A 159 10.93 -5.22 12.33
CA LEU A 159 10.38 -4.17 11.45
C LEU A 159 8.91 -4.42 11.10
N LEU A 160 8.50 -5.67 11.10
CA LEU A 160 7.17 -6.11 10.73
C LEU A 160 6.61 -7.02 11.82
N THR A 161 5.39 -6.75 12.24
CA THR A 161 4.60 -7.61 13.13
C THR A 161 3.22 -7.83 12.51
N ASP A 162 2.42 -8.72 13.08
CA ASP A 162 1.06 -8.98 12.61
C ASP A 162 0.18 -7.73 12.60
N GLY A 163 -0.83 -7.72 11.73
CA GLY A 163 -1.77 -6.62 11.61
C GLY A 163 -3.00 -6.99 10.79
N TRP A 164 -3.72 -5.95 10.35
CA TRP A 164 -5.01 -6.11 9.71
C TRP A 164 -5.10 -5.34 8.40
N LEU A 165 -5.61 -6.02 7.38
CA LEU A 165 -6.13 -5.39 6.18
C LEU A 165 -7.65 -5.32 6.26
N TYR A 166 -8.17 -4.11 6.21
CA TYR A 166 -9.60 -3.87 6.02
C TYR A 166 -9.90 -3.67 4.54
N ILE A 167 -10.92 -4.38 4.08
CA ILE A 167 -11.48 -4.20 2.75
C ILE A 167 -12.59 -3.16 2.87
N VAL A 168 -12.55 -2.14 2.02
CA VAL A 168 -13.54 -1.04 2.02
C VAL A 168 -14.11 -0.86 0.62
N PRO A 169 -15.35 -0.35 0.48
CA PRO A 169 -15.86 0.00 -0.84
C PRO A 169 -15.01 1.13 -1.44
N ARG A 170 -14.79 1.08 -2.76
CA ARG A 170 -14.09 2.15 -3.48
C ARG A 170 -14.91 3.44 -3.58
N ASP A 171 -16.22 3.34 -3.44
CA ASP A 171 -17.12 4.47 -3.60
C ASP A 171 -16.84 5.57 -2.57
N GLY A 172 -16.86 6.82 -3.04
CA GLY A 172 -16.50 7.99 -2.23
C GLY A 172 -15.00 8.27 -2.11
N PHE A 173 -14.13 7.37 -2.57
CA PHE A 173 -12.69 7.63 -2.60
C PHE A 173 -12.26 8.36 -3.89
N ALA A 174 -11.28 9.25 -3.75
CA ALA A 174 -10.55 9.87 -4.85
C ALA A 174 -9.12 9.32 -4.90
N ALA A 175 -8.66 8.96 -6.09
CA ALA A 175 -7.26 8.57 -6.32
C ALA A 175 -6.34 9.78 -6.24
N GLU A 176 -5.09 9.54 -5.84
CA GLU A 176 -4.03 10.53 -6.04
C GLU A 176 -3.88 10.84 -7.53
N PRO A 177 -3.86 12.12 -7.92
CA PRO A 177 -3.60 12.49 -9.31
C PRO A 177 -2.23 11.99 -9.78
N ALA A 178 -2.18 11.43 -10.99
CA ALA A 178 -0.93 10.96 -11.57
C ALA A 178 0.09 12.11 -11.71
N THR A 179 1.30 11.89 -11.23
CA THR A 179 2.42 12.82 -11.37
C THR A 179 2.79 12.95 -12.85
N ALA A 180 2.85 14.20 -13.33
CA ALA A 180 3.03 14.53 -14.75
C ALA A 180 2.01 13.83 -15.68
N GLY A 181 0.85 13.42 -15.16
CA GLY A 181 -0.18 12.68 -15.90
C GLY A 181 0.17 11.23 -16.25
N LEU A 182 1.36 10.76 -15.85
CA LEU A 182 1.91 9.47 -16.28
C LEU A 182 2.13 8.50 -15.12
N LEU A 183 2.69 8.97 -14.01
CA LEU A 183 3.04 8.11 -12.89
C LEU A 183 1.95 8.13 -11.85
N GLN A 184 1.30 6.99 -11.64
CA GLN A 184 0.24 6.85 -10.64
C GLN A 184 0.76 6.08 -9.42
N SER A 185 0.41 6.56 -8.22
CA SER A 185 0.57 5.78 -7.00
C SER A 185 -0.59 4.80 -6.84
N ALA A 186 -0.66 4.11 -5.71
CA ALA A 186 -1.85 3.34 -5.32
C ALA A 186 -2.73 4.08 -4.32
N GLN A 187 -2.50 5.37 -4.05
CA GLN A 187 -3.14 6.07 -2.94
C GLN A 187 -4.54 6.57 -3.27
N TRP A 188 -5.46 6.31 -2.35
CA TRP A 188 -6.84 6.77 -2.39
C TRP A 188 -7.22 7.41 -1.05
N VAL A 189 -8.11 8.42 -1.11
CA VAL A 189 -8.58 9.16 0.07
C VAL A 189 -10.09 9.35 0.06
N ASN A 190 -10.73 9.25 1.21
CA ASN A 190 -12.14 9.60 1.42
C ASN A 190 -12.26 10.56 2.61
N PRO A 191 -12.88 11.75 2.46
CA PRO A 191 -12.99 12.71 3.56
C PRO A 191 -14.04 12.32 4.60
N ASN A 192 -14.87 11.30 4.33
CA ASN A 192 -15.95 10.86 5.20
C ASN A 192 -15.59 9.53 5.91
N PRO A 193 -16.27 9.19 7.01
CA PRO A 193 -16.18 7.86 7.59
C PRO A 193 -16.57 6.76 6.59
N VAL A 194 -15.89 5.62 6.66
CA VAL A 194 -16.08 4.50 5.72
C VAL A 194 -16.30 3.21 6.50
N ARG A 195 -17.44 2.56 6.26
CA ARG A 195 -17.71 1.24 6.81
C ARG A 195 -16.86 0.18 6.14
N THR A 196 -16.32 -0.73 6.95
CA THR A 196 -15.52 -1.85 6.45
C THR A 196 -16.43 -2.96 5.92
N LEU A 197 -16.03 -3.61 4.83
CA LEU A 197 -16.74 -4.76 4.27
C LEU A 197 -16.34 -6.03 5.01
N ALA A 198 -15.03 -6.19 5.20
CA ALA A 198 -14.42 -7.32 5.88
C ALA A 198 -13.00 -6.96 6.37
N ARG A 199 -12.40 -7.85 7.17
CA ARG A 199 -11.00 -7.77 7.57
C ARG A 199 -10.28 -9.10 7.40
N ILE A 200 -9.01 -9.02 7.03
CA ILE A 200 -8.11 -10.17 6.90
C ILE A 200 -6.90 -9.91 7.81
N ALA A 201 -6.58 -10.89 8.65
CA ALA A 201 -5.33 -10.87 9.40
C ALA A 201 -4.16 -11.10 8.44
N VAL A 202 -3.10 -10.32 8.60
CA VAL A 202 -1.88 -10.46 7.81
C VAL A 202 -0.68 -10.55 8.74
N THR A 203 0.28 -11.37 8.34
CA THR A 203 1.53 -11.61 9.05
C THR A 203 2.71 -11.18 8.17
N PRO A 204 3.93 -11.03 8.71
CA PRO A 204 5.12 -10.79 7.90
C PRO A 204 5.34 -11.84 6.78
N ALA A 205 4.85 -13.07 6.94
CA ALA A 205 4.96 -14.12 5.92
C ALA A 205 4.09 -13.85 4.68
N ASP A 206 3.04 -13.04 4.81
CA ASP A 206 2.19 -12.64 3.68
C ASP A 206 2.81 -11.50 2.85
N PHE A 207 3.85 -10.83 3.37
CA PHE A 207 4.45 -9.66 2.74
C PHE A 207 5.60 -10.06 1.80
N PRO A 208 5.49 -9.77 0.48
CA PRO A 208 6.46 -10.25 -0.51
C PRO A 208 7.82 -9.55 -0.47
N PHE A 209 7.96 -8.45 0.31
CA PHE A 209 9.14 -7.61 0.31
C PHE A 209 9.88 -7.57 1.66
N THR A 210 9.69 -8.57 2.53
CA THR A 210 10.38 -8.68 3.83
C THR A 210 11.91 -8.51 3.70
N GLY A 211 12.53 -9.18 2.73
CA GLY A 211 13.98 -9.08 2.45
C GLY A 211 14.43 -7.82 1.71
N MET A 212 13.50 -6.93 1.35
CA MET A 212 13.78 -5.73 0.54
C MET A 212 13.51 -4.41 1.29
N ILE A 213 13.30 -4.47 2.60
CA ILE A 213 13.12 -3.28 3.44
C ILE A 213 14.49 -2.62 3.68
N GLY A 214 14.66 -1.41 3.16
CA GLY A 214 15.86 -0.61 3.36
C GLY A 214 15.87 0.12 4.70
N ARG A 215 17.03 0.68 5.06
CA ARG A 215 17.15 1.62 6.19
C ARG A 215 17.55 3.00 5.69
N HIS A 216 17.03 4.05 6.31
CA HIS A 216 17.42 5.43 6.08
C HIS A 216 17.63 6.15 7.41
N THR A 217 18.19 7.36 7.35
CA THR A 217 18.26 8.28 8.49
C THR A 217 17.46 9.54 8.15
N GLY A 218 17.00 10.27 9.17
CA GLY A 218 16.30 11.55 8.98
C GLY A 218 17.08 12.58 8.14
N SER A 219 18.42 12.56 8.19
CA SER A 219 19.30 13.42 7.39
C SER A 219 19.53 12.94 5.95
N GLU A 220 19.13 11.72 5.62
CA GLU A 220 19.30 11.16 4.28
C GLU A 220 18.29 11.75 3.29
N SER A 221 18.72 12.08 2.06
CA SER A 221 17.82 12.53 1.00
C SER A 221 17.00 11.38 0.40
N MET A 222 15.80 11.68 -0.10
CA MET A 222 14.94 10.69 -0.77
C MET A 222 15.64 10.00 -1.95
N LEU A 223 16.47 10.73 -2.69
CA LEU A 223 17.28 10.19 -3.80
C LEU A 223 18.26 9.10 -3.32
N ARG A 224 18.86 9.27 -2.14
CA ARG A 224 19.78 8.28 -1.58
C ARG A 224 19.02 7.05 -1.08
N THR A 225 17.88 7.22 -0.43
CA THR A 225 17.03 6.12 0.05
C THR A 225 16.61 5.20 -1.09
N LEU A 226 16.14 5.76 -2.20
CA LEU A 226 15.69 4.98 -3.35
C LEU A 226 16.86 4.40 -4.16
N ARG A 227 18.03 5.04 -4.20
CA ARG A 227 19.26 4.40 -4.71
C ARG A 227 19.63 3.17 -3.88
N ASN A 228 19.47 3.23 -2.55
CA ASN A 228 19.72 2.08 -1.68
C ASN A 228 18.69 0.96 -1.94
N ALA A 229 17.40 1.30 -2.05
CA ALA A 229 16.35 0.34 -2.37
C ALA A 229 16.63 -0.44 -3.67
N ARG A 230 17.12 0.24 -4.72
CA ARG A 230 17.54 -0.43 -5.98
C ARG A 230 18.76 -1.33 -5.86
N LYS A 231 19.64 -1.08 -4.89
CA LYS A 231 20.79 -1.98 -4.68
C LYS A 231 20.34 -3.26 -4.00
N THR A 232 19.38 -3.17 -3.08
CA THR A 232 18.80 -4.32 -2.39
C THR A 232 18.01 -5.22 -3.34
N SER A 233 17.31 -4.65 -4.34
CA SER A 233 16.54 -5.42 -5.33
C SER A 233 17.38 -6.19 -6.36
N ARG A 234 18.69 -5.96 -6.43
CA ARG A 234 19.63 -6.59 -7.38
C ARG A 234 20.49 -7.68 -6.75
N ARG A 235 20.31 -7.95 -5.47
CA ARG A 235 20.98 -9.04 -4.74
C ARG A 235 20.06 -10.24 -4.66
#